data_AF-A0A139WPX1-F1
#
_entry.id   AF-A0A139WPX1-F1
#
_cell.length_a   1.000
_cell.length_b   1.000
_cell.length_c   1.000
_cell.angle_alpha   90.00
_cell.angle_beta   90.00
_cell.angle_gamma   90.00
#
_symmetry.space_group_name_H-M   'P 1'
#
loop_
_entity.id
_entity.type
_entity.pdbx_description
1 polymer ?
#
loop_
_entity_poly.entity_id
_entity_poly.type
_entity_poly.pdbx_seq_one_letter_code
_entity_poly.pdbx_strand_id
1 'polypeptide(L)'
;MVYKKQIGLGFVGVAICAMPVILPLIPQIGAYAEAERVKAEMELRSQNLRTSEEFERERISERAKTSEELYKAGLAPNATKLRMRRYFDNSRRDPKPDTTGWGFDEVVYVYDSAGRCIGRIEQNQWLWKHKYENACDGRPS
;
A
#
# COMPACT_ATOMS: atom_id res chain seq x y z
N MET A 1 38.97 -43.66 59.12
CA MET A 1 39.00 -42.86 57.86
C MET A 1 38.73 -43.69 56.58
N VAL A 2 38.18 -44.91 56.66
CA VAL A 2 38.04 -45.82 55.50
C VAL A 2 36.73 -45.58 54.72
N TYR A 3 35.64 -45.22 55.40
CA TYR A 3 34.31 -45.01 54.78
C TYR A 3 34.23 -43.80 53.82
N LYS A 4 34.98 -42.72 54.08
CA LYS A 4 34.98 -41.53 53.19
C LYS A 4 35.52 -41.83 51.78
N LYS A 5 36.50 -42.74 51.67
CA LYS A 5 37.08 -43.13 50.37
C LYS A 5 36.15 -44.05 49.58
N GLN A 6 35.37 -44.90 50.24
CA GLN A 6 34.40 -45.79 49.59
C GLN A 6 33.15 -45.02 49.10
N ILE A 7 32.67 -44.03 49.86
CA ILE A 7 31.57 -43.17 49.43
C ILE A 7 31.95 -42.35 48.20
N GLY A 8 33.18 -41.81 48.16
CA GLY A 8 33.71 -41.10 46.99
C GLY A 8 33.75 -41.97 45.73
N LEU A 9 34.18 -43.22 45.85
CA LEU A 9 34.18 -44.17 44.71
C LEU A 9 32.75 -44.51 44.25
N GLY A 10 31.80 -44.64 45.17
CA GLY A 10 30.39 -44.88 44.84
C GLY A 10 29.78 -43.75 44.01
N PHE A 11 30.04 -42.48 44.39
CA PHE A 11 29.56 -41.33 43.62
C PHE A 11 30.19 -41.22 42.23
N VAL A 12 31.48 -41.54 42.10
CA VAL A 12 32.15 -41.57 40.79
C VAL A 12 31.59 -42.68 39.91
N GLY A 13 31.32 -43.87 40.48
CA GLY A 13 30.69 -44.97 39.75
C GLY A 13 29.28 -44.61 39.25
N VAL A 14 28.46 -43.98 40.09
CA VAL A 14 27.11 -43.52 39.69
C VAL A 14 27.19 -42.43 38.63
N ALA A 15 28.14 -41.50 38.73
CA ALA A 15 28.34 -40.46 37.72
C ALA A 15 28.73 -41.03 36.35
N ILE A 16 29.58 -42.05 36.31
CA ILE A 16 29.98 -42.74 35.06
C ILE A 16 28.79 -43.50 34.45
N CYS A 17 27.96 -44.15 35.26
CA CYS A 17 26.77 -44.84 34.77
C CYS A 17 25.67 -43.88 34.27
N ALA A 18 25.57 -42.67 34.83
CA ALA A 18 24.56 -41.68 34.43
C ALA A 18 25.00 -40.79 33.25
N MET A 19 26.31 -40.63 33.02
CA MET A 19 26.88 -39.81 31.93
C MET A 19 26.31 -40.08 30.53
N PRO A 20 26.12 -41.35 30.09
CA PRO A 20 25.60 -41.64 28.74
C PRO A 20 24.19 -41.10 28.51
N VAL A 21 23.42 -40.91 29.58
CA VAL A 21 22.04 -40.43 29.53
C VAL A 21 21.98 -38.91 29.63
N ILE A 22 22.84 -38.29 30.45
CA ILE A 22 22.82 -36.85 30.71
C ILE A 22 23.46 -36.03 29.58
N LEU A 23 24.55 -36.53 28.98
CA LEU A 23 25.27 -35.83 27.91
C LEU A 23 24.39 -35.49 26.68
N PRO A 24 23.52 -36.37 26.16
CA PRO A 24 22.66 -36.05 25.01
C PRO A 24 21.46 -35.14 25.35
N LEU A 25 21.12 -34.96 26.63
CA LEU A 25 19.97 -34.14 27.06
C LEU A 25 20.27 -32.63 27.06
N ILE A 26 21.53 -32.26 27.34
CA ILE A 26 21.98 -30.85 27.36
C ILE A 26 21.74 -30.13 26.02
N PRO A 27 22.13 -30.68 24.84
CA PRO A 27 21.91 -30.00 23.57
C PRO A 27 20.43 -29.92 23.18
N GLN A 28 19.59 -30.87 23.62
CA GLN A 28 18.16 -30.84 23.32
C GLN A 28 17.49 -29.63 23.99
N ILE A 29 17.81 -29.33 25.25
CA ILE A 29 17.25 -28.19 25.98
C ILE A 29 17.67 -26.86 25.32
N GLY A 30 18.91 -26.75 24.86
CA GLY A 30 19.40 -25.59 24.10
C GLY A 30 18.63 -25.39 22.79
N ALA A 31 18.42 -26.47 22.03
CA ALA A 31 17.68 -26.42 20.77
C ALA A 31 16.20 -26.01 20.96
N TYR A 32 15.55 -26.42 22.05
CA TYR A 32 14.19 -25.98 22.37
C TYR A 32 14.12 -24.48 22.71
N ALA A 33 15.07 -23.97 23.49
CA ALA A 33 15.13 -22.55 23.84
C ALA A 33 15.43 -21.66 22.61
N GLU A 34 16.29 -22.11 21.70
CA GLU A 34 16.53 -21.42 20.43
C GLU A 34 15.30 -21.47 19.50
N ALA A 35 14.61 -22.60 19.42
CA ALA A 35 13.39 -22.74 18.63
C ALA A 35 12.25 -21.82 19.11
N GLU A 36 12.10 -21.63 20.42
CA GLU A 36 11.12 -20.67 20.98
C GLU A 36 11.49 -19.22 20.65
N ARG A 37 12.76 -18.85 20.71
CA ARG A 37 13.22 -17.50 20.34
C ARG A 37 12.96 -17.20 18.87
N VAL A 38 13.28 -18.14 17.98
CA VAL A 38 13.03 -17.99 16.54
C VAL A 38 11.53 -17.87 16.25
N LYS A 39 10.68 -18.62 16.95
CA LYS A 39 9.21 -18.48 16.82
C LYS A 39 8.74 -17.09 17.26
N ALA A 40 9.20 -16.61 18.41
CA ALA A 40 8.83 -15.28 18.92
C ALA A 40 9.30 -14.15 17.98
N GLU A 41 10.53 -14.26 17.43
CA GLU A 41 11.05 -13.31 16.44
C GLU A 41 10.26 -13.36 15.13
N MET A 42 9.87 -14.55 14.67
CA MET A 42 9.07 -14.71 13.46
C MET A 42 7.65 -14.14 13.63
N GLU A 43 7.04 -14.35 14.80
CA GLU A 43 5.74 -13.77 15.14
C GLU A 43 5.80 -12.24 15.18
N LEU A 44 6.79 -11.66 15.87
CA LEU A 44 7.02 -10.21 15.89
C LEU A 44 7.25 -9.63 14.50
N ARG A 45 8.05 -10.30 13.67
CA ARG A 45 8.32 -9.88 12.30
C ARG A 45 7.05 -9.92 11.44
N SER A 46 6.22 -10.96 11.60
CA SER A 46 4.96 -11.08 10.88
C SER A 46 3.96 -10.00 11.28
N GLN A 47 3.90 -9.62 12.56
CA GLN A 47 3.06 -8.53 13.04
C GLN A 47 3.53 -7.19 12.47
N ASN A 48 4.84 -6.90 12.55
CA ASN A 48 5.40 -5.66 11.99
C ASN A 48 5.12 -5.52 10.48
N LEU A 49 5.21 -6.62 9.72
CA LEU A 49 4.89 -6.62 8.30
C LEU A 49 3.41 -6.30 8.05
N ARG A 50 2.48 -6.96 8.76
CA ARG A 50 1.05 -6.68 8.65
C ARG A 50 0.73 -5.22 8.98
N THR A 51 1.28 -4.72 10.08
CA THR A 51 1.12 -3.33 10.49
C THR A 51 1.65 -2.37 9.41
N SER A 52 2.81 -2.65 8.83
CA SER A 52 3.37 -1.81 7.75
C SER A 52 2.52 -1.83 6.48
N GLU A 53 1.97 -2.99 6.10
CA GLU A 53 1.07 -3.10 4.95
C GLU A 53 -0.26 -2.37 5.18
N GLU A 54 -0.80 -2.43 6.39
CA GLU A 54 -2.02 -1.69 6.77
C GLU A 54 -1.78 -0.18 6.70
N PHE A 55 -0.68 0.32 7.26
CA PHE A 55 -0.32 1.74 7.16
C PHE A 55 -0.11 2.21 5.72
N GLU A 56 0.54 1.40 4.88
CA GLU A 56 0.72 1.71 3.45
C GLU A 56 -0.64 1.80 2.74
N ARG A 57 -1.54 0.85 2.99
CA ARG A 57 -2.90 0.85 2.41
C ARG A 57 -3.72 2.05 2.88
N GLU A 58 -3.67 2.38 4.16
CA GLU A 58 -4.34 3.55 4.72
C GLU A 58 -3.81 4.83 4.06
N ARG A 59 -2.48 4.98 3.97
CA ARG A 59 -1.85 6.15 3.37
C ARG A 59 -2.19 6.32 1.89
N ILE A 60 -2.29 5.24 1.13
CA ILE A 60 -2.75 5.29 -0.27
C ILE A 60 -4.22 5.72 -0.32
N SER A 61 -5.07 5.19 0.56
CA SER A 61 -6.49 5.54 0.61
C SER A 61 -6.71 7.01 1.00
N GLU A 62 -5.93 7.54 1.95
CA GLU A 62 -5.99 8.93 2.36
C GLU A 62 -5.48 9.86 1.28
N ARG A 63 -4.40 9.49 0.57
CA ARG A 63 -3.92 10.23 -0.61
C ARG A 63 -4.95 10.25 -1.72
N ALA A 64 -5.63 9.14 -1.98
CA ALA A 64 -6.70 9.08 -2.97
C ALA A 64 -7.87 9.99 -2.59
N LYS A 65 -8.36 9.92 -1.34
CA LYS A 65 -9.43 10.80 -0.84
C LYS A 65 -9.03 12.28 -0.90
N THR A 66 -7.83 12.61 -0.41
CA THR A 66 -7.30 13.98 -0.46
C THR A 66 -7.19 14.47 -1.91
N SER A 67 -6.72 13.63 -2.84
CA SER A 67 -6.63 14.00 -4.25
C SER A 67 -8.02 14.26 -4.85
N GLU A 68 -9.01 13.41 -4.54
CA GLU A 68 -10.37 13.56 -5.04
C GLU A 68 -11.05 14.81 -4.46
N GLU A 69 -10.82 15.12 -3.19
CA GLU A 69 -11.29 16.35 -2.55
C GLU A 69 -10.61 17.59 -3.15
N LEU A 70 -9.31 17.54 -3.43
CA LEU A 70 -8.60 18.63 -4.12
C LEU A 70 -9.12 18.84 -5.55
N TYR A 71 -9.45 17.76 -6.26
CA TYR A 71 -10.12 17.83 -7.56
C TYR A 71 -11.52 18.45 -7.46
N LYS A 72 -12.35 18.00 -6.50
CA LYS A 72 -13.69 18.55 -6.26
C LYS A 72 -13.65 20.03 -5.82
N ALA A 73 -12.65 20.42 -5.05
CA ALA A 73 -12.43 21.79 -4.60
C ALA A 73 -11.84 22.69 -5.71
N GLY A 74 -11.49 22.14 -6.88
CA GLY A 74 -10.87 22.89 -7.98
C GLY A 74 -9.46 23.40 -7.68
N LEU A 75 -8.82 22.87 -6.63
CA LEU A 75 -7.46 23.23 -6.18
C LEU A 75 -6.39 22.28 -6.74
N ALA A 76 -6.79 21.24 -7.47
CA ALA A 76 -5.86 20.32 -8.12
C ALA A 76 -4.96 21.08 -9.13
N PRO A 77 -3.63 21.00 -9.00
CA PRO A 77 -2.68 21.86 -9.71
C PRO A 77 -2.60 21.64 -11.25
N ASN A 78 -3.38 20.71 -11.82
CA ASN A 78 -3.24 20.30 -13.22
C ASN A 78 -4.52 20.46 -14.06
N ALA A 79 -5.59 21.06 -13.50
CA ALA A 79 -6.85 21.22 -14.21
C ALA A 79 -6.79 22.43 -15.17
N THR A 80 -6.34 22.20 -16.40
CA THR A 80 -6.26 23.26 -17.42
C THR A 80 -7.65 23.52 -18.03
N LYS A 81 -8.04 24.79 -18.17
CA LYS A 81 -9.30 25.19 -18.82
C LYS A 81 -9.08 25.45 -20.31
N LEU A 82 -9.72 24.67 -21.19
CA LEU A 82 -9.72 24.87 -22.64
C LEU A 82 -11.06 25.46 -23.10
N ARG A 83 -11.06 26.58 -23.82
CA ARG A 83 -12.30 27.18 -24.36
C ARG A 83 -12.37 27.06 -25.87
N MET A 84 -13.43 26.44 -26.37
CA MET A 84 -13.70 26.35 -27.80
C MET A 84 -14.22 27.67 -28.36
N ARG A 85 -13.54 28.16 -29.41
CA ARG A 85 -14.00 29.33 -30.16
C ARG A 85 -15.05 28.88 -31.17
N ARG A 86 -16.20 29.56 -31.21
CA ARG A 86 -17.30 29.32 -32.17
C ARG A 86 -17.99 27.96 -32.07
N TYR A 87 -17.97 27.34 -30.90
CA TYR A 87 -18.78 26.16 -30.61
C TYR A 87 -19.73 26.48 -29.46
N PHE A 88 -21.01 26.25 -29.70
CA PHE A 88 -22.03 26.21 -28.65
C PHE A 88 -22.37 24.76 -28.39
N ASP A 89 -22.51 24.44 -27.11
CA ASP A 89 -22.86 23.10 -26.68
C ASP A 89 -24.13 22.57 -27.38
N ASN A 90 -24.01 21.42 -28.03
CA ASN A 90 -25.10 20.79 -28.77
C ASN A 90 -24.94 19.27 -28.76
N SER A 91 -25.98 18.55 -28.31
CA SER A 91 -26.02 17.08 -28.25
C SER A 91 -25.96 16.37 -29.60
N ARG A 92 -26.14 17.10 -30.71
CA ARG A 92 -26.09 16.53 -32.07
C ARG A 92 -24.70 16.64 -32.72
N ARG A 93 -23.81 17.49 -32.20
CA ARG A 93 -22.52 17.76 -32.81
C ARG A 93 -21.40 17.66 -31.78
N ASP A 94 -20.68 16.56 -31.84
CA ASP A 94 -19.45 16.37 -31.09
C ASP A 94 -18.34 17.29 -31.65
N PRO A 95 -17.75 18.18 -30.85
CA PRO A 95 -16.72 19.10 -31.30
C PRO A 95 -15.36 18.44 -31.55
N LYS A 96 -15.11 17.25 -31.00
CA LYS A 96 -13.84 16.48 -31.14
C LYS A 96 -12.57 17.35 -31.10
N PRO A 97 -12.27 17.99 -29.96
CA PRO A 97 -11.04 18.76 -29.80
C PRO A 97 -9.82 17.87 -29.99
N ASP A 98 -8.71 18.46 -30.43
CA ASP A 98 -7.43 17.75 -30.53
C ASP A 98 -6.92 17.38 -29.13
N THR A 99 -6.68 16.08 -28.92
CA THR A 99 -6.21 15.52 -27.65
C THR A 99 -4.71 15.27 -27.62
N THR A 100 -4.01 15.45 -28.75
CA THR A 100 -2.60 15.06 -28.93
C THR A 100 -1.61 15.96 -28.17
N GLY A 101 -2.04 17.17 -27.79
CA GLY A 101 -1.19 18.17 -27.13
C GLY A 101 -1.19 18.14 -25.59
N TRP A 102 -1.85 17.17 -24.97
CA TRP A 102 -2.05 17.11 -23.51
C TRP A 102 -1.26 15.96 -22.90
N GLY A 103 -0.82 16.13 -21.64
CA GLY A 103 -0.17 15.05 -20.89
C GLY A 103 -1.15 13.92 -20.55
N PHE A 104 -0.64 12.69 -20.39
CA PHE A 104 -1.47 11.54 -20.02
C PHE A 104 -2.10 11.70 -18.61
N ASP A 105 -1.38 12.40 -17.75
CA ASP A 105 -1.65 12.72 -16.36
C ASP A 105 -2.35 14.08 -16.17
N GLU A 106 -2.69 14.78 -17.26
CA GLU A 106 -3.42 16.04 -17.24
C GLU A 106 -4.93 15.82 -17.46
N VAL A 107 -5.73 16.59 -16.73
CA VAL A 107 -7.18 16.66 -16.93
C VAL A 107 -7.53 18.05 -17.42
N VAL A 108 -8.09 18.12 -18.62
CA VAL A 108 -8.39 19.40 -19.28
C VAL A 108 -9.89 19.54 -19.46
N TYR A 109 -10.49 20.49 -18.75
CA TYR A 109 -11.92 20.76 -18.89
C TYR A 109 -12.16 21.66 -20.11
N VAL A 110 -13.03 21.21 -21.00
CA VAL A 110 -13.35 21.91 -22.24
C VAL A 110 -14.69 22.63 -22.09
N TYR A 111 -14.71 23.92 -22.43
CA TYR A 111 -15.87 24.79 -22.32
C TYR A 111 -16.28 25.32 -23.70
N ASP A 112 -17.58 25.54 -23.88
CA ASP A 112 -18.14 26.20 -25.06
C ASP A 112 -17.84 27.71 -25.07
N SER A 113 -18.26 28.40 -26.14
CA SER A 113 -18.08 29.85 -26.23
C SER A 113 -18.86 30.65 -25.18
N ALA A 114 -19.91 30.08 -24.60
CA ALA A 114 -20.70 30.66 -23.52
C ALA A 114 -20.15 30.33 -22.11
N GLY A 115 -19.05 29.58 -22.01
CA GLY A 115 -18.45 29.16 -20.74
C GLY A 115 -19.13 27.94 -20.09
N ARG A 116 -19.97 27.20 -20.81
CA ARG A 116 -20.55 25.93 -20.34
C ARG A 116 -19.58 24.79 -20.56
N CYS A 117 -19.39 23.92 -19.57
CA CYS A 117 -18.62 22.71 -19.76
C CYS A 117 -19.28 21.82 -20.83
N ILE A 118 -18.48 21.31 -21.75
CA ILE A 118 -18.88 20.40 -22.84
C ILE A 118 -18.24 19.02 -22.73
N GLY A 119 -17.20 18.89 -21.92
CA GLY A 119 -16.53 17.62 -21.67
C GLY A 119 -15.15 17.85 -21.06
N ARG A 120 -14.34 16.78 -21.02
CA ARG A 120 -12.96 16.83 -20.56
C ARG A 120 -12.06 15.97 -21.44
N ILE A 121 -10.78 16.32 -21.47
CA ILE A 121 -9.72 15.49 -22.03
C ILE A 121 -8.98 14.88 -20.84
N GLU A 122 -8.87 13.56 -20.83
CA GLU A 122 -8.20 12.80 -19.78
C GLU A 122 -7.53 11.61 -20.46
N GLN A 123 -6.27 11.30 -20.10
CA GLN A 123 -5.51 10.20 -20.70
C GLN A 123 -5.47 10.26 -22.25
N ASN A 124 -5.37 11.46 -22.83
CA ASN A 124 -5.43 11.74 -24.27
C ASN A 124 -6.74 11.32 -24.97
N GLN A 125 -7.79 11.07 -24.20
CA GLN A 125 -9.11 10.71 -24.71
C GLN A 125 -10.10 11.85 -24.49
N TRP A 126 -10.94 12.07 -25.50
CA TRP A 126 -12.01 13.05 -25.44
C TRP A 126 -13.26 12.42 -24.82
N LEU A 127 -13.62 12.92 -23.63
CA LEU A 127 -14.83 12.55 -22.91
C LEU A 127 -15.88 13.64 -23.11
N TRP A 128 -16.84 13.37 -23.99
CA TRP A 128 -17.91 14.30 -24.32
C TRP A 128 -19.12 14.13 -23.40
N LYS A 129 -19.66 15.24 -22.87
CA LYS A 129 -20.72 15.18 -21.85
C LYS A 129 -22.04 14.56 -22.30
N HIS A 130 -22.35 14.60 -23.60
CA HIS A 130 -23.59 14.00 -24.13
C HIS A 130 -23.45 12.49 -24.34
N LYS A 131 -22.22 11.96 -24.23
CA LYS A 131 -21.92 10.53 -24.27
C LYS A 131 -21.58 9.96 -22.89
N TYR A 132 -20.96 10.78 -22.03
CA TYR A 132 -20.51 10.42 -20.69
C TYR A 132 -21.04 11.46 -19.69
N GLU A 133 -21.98 11.06 -18.83
CA GLU A 133 -22.67 11.98 -17.90
C GLU A 133 -21.69 12.65 -16.91
N ASN A 134 -20.59 11.98 -16.58
CA ASN A 134 -19.57 12.45 -15.64
C ASN A 134 -18.46 13.31 -16.26
N ALA A 135 -18.53 13.62 -17.56
CA ALA A 135 -17.44 14.33 -18.26
C ALA A 135 -17.20 15.76 -17.74
N CYS A 136 -18.16 16.34 -17.02
CA CYS A 136 -18.09 17.69 -16.47
C CYS A 136 -18.04 17.75 -14.94
N ASP A 137 -17.92 16.59 -14.28
CA ASP A 137 -17.81 16.50 -12.83
C ASP A 137 -16.39 16.85 -12.39
N GLY A 138 -16.25 17.58 -11.27
CA GLY A 138 -14.94 18.02 -10.76
C GLY A 138 -14.34 19.22 -11.51
N ARG A 139 -15.13 19.91 -12.35
CA ARG A 139 -14.69 21.12 -13.04
C ARG A 139 -14.36 22.24 -12.02
N PRO A 140 -13.22 22.93 -12.16
CA PRO A 140 -12.92 24.09 -11.33
C PRO A 140 -13.93 25.21 -11.60
N SER A 141 -14.48 25.81 -10.53
CA SER A 141 -15.39 26.96 -10.59
C SER A 141 -14.81 28.14 -11.38
#